data_AF-A0A9D1W1U1-F1
#
_entry.id   AF-A0A9D1W1U1-F1
#
_cell.length_a   1.000
_cell.length_b   1.000
_cell.length_c   1.000
_cell.angle_alpha   90.00
_cell.angle_beta   90.00
_cell.angle_gamma   90.00
#
_symmetry.space_group_name_H-M   'P 1'
#
loop_
_entity.id
_entity.type
_entity.pdbx_description
1 polymer ?
#
loop_
_entity_poly.entity_id
_entity_poly.type
_entity_poly.pdbx_seq_one_letter_code
_entity_poly.pdbx_strand_id
1 'polypeptide(L)'
;MLEEIVRSLAARTGGRCRIAVAAAAQGSAQAFLSALARACGGEAEEGSMRAPLPGGELSAFLGEGECEAAVLVTADASCGVPREEIAAEEEKLAARLSARGVPAVLALCSRSPASDECAALAAALEKKYALAAVACGTDEVDAPALFSALLLSFPLTRLEIFLPAWMQALPQESKAAEAILAKVREAAAKMRVFGDLHLLSEAFEGEDIYCLSFEGDAACGSAVFRFAAKEGVFYRTLSQECGEEIGSDLQLLAYIRSLARAKRFYDGCAAAFAAADECGYGVTPPAQLTLRAPETVRRGGKCGVRLCADAAQYHVIRVCVRSDISPYTGEGERGEEFARSMAERYRQDPDGLWDTDMFGKSFRQMAQEEMQRKTMPPEARGKLQRAVERIVNEGRGGVLCILL
;
A
#
# COMPACT_ATOMS: atom_id res chain seq x y z
N MET A 1 -7.25 7.84 -37.35
CA MET A 1 -7.19 8.70 -36.15
C MET A 1 -8.60 9.14 -35.73
N LEU A 2 -9.33 9.91 -36.55
CA LEU A 2 -10.70 10.34 -36.22
C LEU A 2 -11.65 9.17 -35.92
N GLU A 3 -11.66 8.12 -36.75
CA GLU A 3 -12.53 6.95 -36.53
C GLU A 3 -12.32 6.24 -35.18
N GLU A 4 -11.09 6.21 -34.67
CA GLU A 4 -10.74 5.53 -33.43
C GLU A 4 -11.14 6.36 -32.20
N ILE A 5 -10.94 7.67 -32.27
CA ILE A 5 -11.41 8.65 -31.28
C ILE A 5 -12.94 8.59 -31.21
N VAL A 6 -13.60 8.64 -32.36
CA VAL A 6 -15.06 8.58 -32.44
C VAL A 6 -15.60 7.25 -31.94
N ARG A 7 -14.95 6.13 -32.26
CA ARG A 7 -15.33 4.80 -31.73
C ARG A 7 -15.21 4.75 -30.21
N SER A 8 -14.16 5.36 -29.65
CA SER A 8 -13.96 5.45 -28.20
C SER A 8 -15.04 6.30 -27.54
N LEU A 9 -15.45 7.40 -28.19
CA LEU A 9 -16.49 8.29 -27.73
C LEU A 9 -17.88 7.64 -27.82
N ALA A 10 -18.15 6.90 -28.90
CA ALA A 10 -19.35 6.09 -29.04
C ALA A 10 -19.42 4.99 -27.97
N ALA A 11 -18.31 4.28 -27.72
CA ALA A 11 -18.24 3.28 -26.66
C ALA A 11 -18.47 3.89 -25.27
N ARG A 12 -17.89 5.07 -25.00
CA ARG A 12 -18.07 5.82 -23.74
C ARG A 12 -19.53 6.23 -23.50
N THR A 13 -20.25 6.54 -24.57
CA THR A 13 -21.63 7.04 -24.54
C THR A 13 -22.69 5.97 -24.81
N GLY A 14 -22.30 4.70 -24.92
CA GLY A 14 -23.22 3.59 -25.19
C GLY A 14 -23.82 3.58 -26.61
N GLY A 15 -23.11 4.15 -27.58
CA GLY A 15 -23.46 4.16 -29.01
C GLY A 15 -24.35 5.33 -29.45
N ARG A 16 -24.73 6.22 -28.53
CA ARG A 16 -25.44 7.47 -28.86
C ARG A 16 -24.76 8.61 -28.13
N CYS A 17 -24.01 9.44 -28.87
CA CYS A 17 -23.40 10.62 -28.30
C CYS A 17 -24.29 11.83 -28.58
N ARG A 18 -24.87 12.40 -27.53
CA ARG A 18 -25.62 13.66 -27.56
C ARG A 18 -24.78 14.77 -26.97
N ILE A 19 -24.47 15.76 -27.78
CA ILE A 19 -23.66 16.92 -27.40
C ILE A 19 -24.57 18.15 -27.30
N ALA A 20 -24.68 18.74 -26.12
CA ALA A 20 -25.33 20.03 -25.95
C ALA A 20 -24.37 21.15 -26.38
N VAL A 21 -24.79 21.99 -27.32
CA VAL A 21 -23.99 23.14 -27.78
C VAL A 21 -24.60 24.41 -27.20
N ALA A 22 -23.79 25.14 -26.44
CA ALA A 22 -24.12 26.45 -25.90
C ALA A 22 -23.14 27.47 -26.48
N ALA A 23 -23.61 28.66 -26.87
CA ALA A 23 -22.75 29.68 -27.45
C ALA A 23 -22.92 31.03 -26.76
N ALA A 24 -21.80 31.72 -26.58
CA ALA A 24 -21.78 33.05 -25.97
C ALA A 24 -22.06 34.19 -26.98
N ALA A 25 -21.93 33.93 -28.28
CA ALA A 25 -22.25 34.87 -29.35
C ALA A 25 -23.50 34.43 -30.14
N GLN A 26 -24.35 35.37 -30.53
CA GLN A 26 -25.54 35.06 -31.33
C GLN A 26 -25.14 34.55 -32.72
N GLY A 27 -25.72 33.42 -33.15
CA GLY A 27 -25.48 32.82 -34.47
C GLY A 27 -24.25 31.92 -34.58
N SER A 28 -23.28 32.00 -33.66
CA SER A 28 -22.08 31.14 -33.71
C SER A 28 -22.38 29.66 -33.43
N ALA A 29 -23.44 29.38 -32.66
CA ALA A 29 -23.86 28.02 -32.36
C ALA A 29 -24.33 27.25 -33.62
N GLN A 30 -25.14 27.89 -34.47
CA GLN A 30 -25.66 27.27 -35.70
C GLN A 30 -24.56 27.10 -36.76
N ALA A 31 -23.65 28.08 -36.85
CA ALA A 31 -22.47 27.98 -37.71
C ALA A 31 -21.58 26.80 -37.29
N PHE A 32 -21.33 26.66 -35.98
CA PHE A 32 -20.58 25.55 -35.42
C PHE A 32 -21.24 24.19 -35.68
N LEU A 33 -22.55 24.07 -35.47
CA LEU A 33 -23.29 22.83 -35.76
C LEU A 33 -23.19 22.43 -37.24
N SER A 34 -23.28 23.41 -38.15
CA SER A 34 -23.17 23.18 -39.59
C SER A 34 -21.76 22.76 -39.99
N ALA A 35 -20.73 23.38 -39.41
CA ALA A 35 -19.33 23.02 -39.64
C ALA A 35 -18.99 21.63 -39.07
N LEU A 36 -19.49 21.31 -37.87
CA LEU A 36 -19.33 20.00 -37.24
C LEU A 36 -20.03 18.90 -38.05
N ALA A 37 -21.24 19.15 -38.55
CA ALA A 37 -21.96 18.20 -39.42
C ALA A 37 -21.18 17.91 -40.70
N ARG A 38 -20.61 18.93 -41.34
CA ARG A 38 -19.76 18.78 -42.53
C ARG A 38 -18.51 17.94 -42.22
N ALA A 39 -17.85 18.20 -41.09
CA ALA A 39 -16.66 17.47 -40.67
C ALA A 39 -16.95 15.99 -40.36
N CYS A 40 -18.15 15.68 -39.86
CA CYS A 40 -18.56 14.31 -39.52
C CYS A 40 -19.32 13.58 -40.65
N GLY A 41 -19.56 14.23 -41.79
CA GLY A 41 -20.35 13.67 -42.90
C GLY A 41 -21.84 13.49 -42.58
N GLY A 42 -22.40 14.37 -41.75
CA GLY A 42 -23.80 14.36 -41.32
C GLY A 42 -24.65 15.49 -41.91
N GLU A 43 -25.90 15.56 -41.48
CA GLU A 43 -26.88 16.58 -41.86
C GLU A 43 -27.14 17.52 -40.68
N ALA A 44 -27.21 18.82 -40.95
CA ALA A 44 -27.56 19.86 -39.98
C ALA A 44 -28.93 20.46 -40.33
N GLU A 45 -29.81 20.52 -39.35
CA GLU A 45 -31.09 21.24 -39.38
C GLU A 45 -31.00 22.47 -38.47
N GLU A 46 -32.05 23.29 -38.46
CA GLU A 46 -32.10 24.47 -37.60
C GLU A 46 -32.06 24.04 -36.12
N GLY A 47 -30.98 24.40 -35.42
CA GLY A 47 -30.78 24.09 -34.00
C GLY A 47 -30.31 22.68 -33.66
N SER A 48 -30.08 21.79 -34.64
CA SER A 48 -29.53 20.44 -34.36
C SER A 48 -28.79 19.83 -35.55
N MET A 49 -27.92 18.85 -35.29
CA MET A 49 -27.28 18.05 -36.33
C MET A 49 -27.25 16.57 -35.95
N ARG A 50 -27.19 15.70 -36.97
CA ARG A 50 -26.98 14.26 -36.81
C ARG A 50 -25.93 13.76 -37.79
N ALA A 51 -25.02 12.93 -37.31
CA ALA A 51 -24.02 12.28 -38.15
C ALA A 51 -23.87 10.80 -37.79
N PRO A 52 -23.76 9.91 -38.78
CA PRO A 52 -23.43 8.51 -38.52
C PRO A 52 -21.99 8.41 -38.00
N LEU A 53 -21.79 7.70 -36.88
CA LEU A 53 -20.47 7.41 -36.33
C LEU A 53 -20.14 5.92 -36.44
N PRO A 54 -18.86 5.54 -36.59
CA PRO A 54 -18.43 4.14 -36.46
C PRO A 54 -18.81 3.57 -35.08
N GLY A 55 -19.88 2.75 -35.04
CA GLY A 55 -20.39 2.14 -33.80
C GLY A 55 -21.50 2.92 -33.11
N GLY A 56 -22.10 3.95 -33.74
CA GLY A 56 -23.18 4.71 -33.14
C GLY A 56 -23.72 5.88 -33.98
N GLU A 57 -24.39 6.82 -33.30
CA GLU A 57 -24.90 8.07 -33.88
C GLU A 57 -24.42 9.26 -33.03
N LEU A 58 -23.93 10.31 -33.70
CA LEU A 58 -23.69 11.61 -33.10
C LEU A 58 -24.91 12.48 -33.30
N SER A 59 -25.39 13.10 -32.23
CA SER A 59 -26.37 14.18 -32.32
C SER A 59 -25.85 15.37 -31.52
N ALA A 60 -25.92 16.56 -32.09
CA ALA A 60 -25.62 17.79 -31.37
C ALA A 60 -26.80 18.74 -31.48
N PHE A 61 -27.17 19.42 -30.40
CA PHE A 61 -28.34 20.29 -30.38
C PHE A 61 -28.09 21.55 -29.56
N LEU A 62 -28.82 22.62 -29.89
CA LEU A 62 -28.80 23.85 -29.12
C LEU A 62 -29.65 23.72 -27.86
N GLY A 63 -29.10 24.11 -26.71
CA GLY A 63 -29.84 24.22 -25.45
C GLY A 63 -29.55 23.14 -24.42
N GLU A 64 -30.46 22.96 -23.47
CA GLU A 64 -30.22 22.26 -22.19
C GLU A 64 -30.96 20.92 -22.05
N GLY A 65 -31.03 20.15 -23.13
CA GLY A 65 -31.51 18.78 -23.09
C GLY A 65 -30.58 17.82 -22.35
N GLU A 66 -31.06 16.58 -22.14
CA GLU A 66 -30.24 15.46 -21.67
C GLU A 66 -29.12 15.17 -22.69
N CYS A 67 -27.87 15.25 -22.22
CA CYS A 67 -26.68 15.10 -23.04
C CYS A 67 -25.58 14.38 -22.25
N GLU A 68 -24.76 13.59 -22.94
CA GLU A 68 -23.58 12.94 -22.36
C GLU A 68 -22.36 13.87 -22.35
N ALA A 69 -22.37 14.91 -23.16
CA ALA A 69 -21.29 15.88 -23.31
C ALA A 69 -21.82 17.28 -23.68
N ALA A 70 -21.02 18.31 -23.45
CA ALA A 70 -21.34 19.68 -23.84
C ALA A 70 -20.17 20.39 -24.53
N VAL A 71 -20.48 21.32 -25.43
CA VAL A 71 -19.51 22.20 -26.06
C VAL A 71 -19.93 23.65 -25.86
N LEU A 72 -19.04 24.44 -25.26
CA LEU A 72 -19.18 25.88 -25.13
C LEU A 72 -18.50 26.57 -26.31
N VAL A 73 -19.27 27.11 -27.24
CA VAL A 73 -18.76 27.84 -28.39
C VAL A 73 -18.58 29.30 -28.01
N THR A 74 -17.36 29.79 -28.16
CA THR A 74 -17.01 31.20 -27.98
C THR A 74 -16.23 31.69 -29.18
N ALA A 75 -16.03 33.01 -29.27
CA ALA A 75 -15.33 33.63 -30.38
C ALA A 75 -14.22 34.56 -29.87
N ASP A 76 -13.16 34.67 -30.66
CA ASP A 76 -12.14 35.69 -30.47
C ASP A 76 -12.56 37.03 -31.13
N ALA A 77 -11.74 38.06 -30.96
CA ALA A 77 -12.03 39.39 -31.51
C ALA A 77 -12.07 39.40 -33.05
N SER A 78 -11.48 38.42 -33.73
CA SER A 78 -11.44 38.34 -35.19
C SER A 78 -12.80 38.05 -35.82
N CYS A 79 -13.73 37.51 -35.03
CA CYS A 79 -15.12 37.24 -35.44
C CYS A 79 -16.03 38.49 -35.45
N GLY A 80 -15.52 39.67 -35.06
CA GLY A 80 -16.23 40.95 -35.19
C GLY A 80 -17.13 41.33 -34.02
N VAL A 81 -17.11 40.57 -32.92
CA VAL A 81 -17.79 40.90 -31.66
C VAL A 81 -16.74 41.17 -30.57
N PRO A 82 -16.83 42.28 -29.82
CA PRO A 82 -15.90 42.55 -28.72
C PRO A 82 -15.94 41.47 -27.64
N ARG A 83 -14.77 41.04 -27.15
CA ARG A 83 -14.68 40.03 -26.07
C ARG A 83 -15.41 40.44 -24.80
N GLU A 84 -15.51 41.74 -24.52
CA GLU A 84 -16.21 42.29 -23.37
C GLU A 84 -17.71 41.96 -23.39
N GLU A 85 -18.32 41.92 -24.58
CA GLU A 85 -19.73 41.57 -24.77
C GLU A 85 -19.97 40.06 -24.63
N ILE A 86 -18.98 39.25 -24.99
CA ILE A 86 -19.05 37.77 -24.94
C ILE A 86 -18.73 37.24 -23.53
N ALA A 87 -17.76 37.85 -22.84
CA ALA A 87 -17.19 37.33 -21.61
C ALA A 87 -18.23 37.14 -20.49
N ALA A 88 -19.20 38.04 -20.38
CA ALA A 88 -20.24 37.96 -19.36
C ALA A 88 -21.18 36.76 -19.57
N GLU A 89 -21.49 36.41 -20.81
CA GLU A 89 -22.36 35.27 -21.13
C GLU A 89 -21.56 33.96 -21.14
N GLU A 90 -20.32 33.99 -21.64
CA GLU A 90 -19.37 32.88 -21.56
C GLU A 90 -19.18 32.40 -20.11
N GLU A 91 -19.00 33.32 -19.16
CA GLU A 91 -18.81 33.00 -17.74
C GLU A 91 -20.07 32.37 -17.10
N LYS A 92 -21.27 32.88 -17.45
CA LYS A 92 -22.53 32.27 -17.01
C LYS A 92 -22.71 30.86 -17.56
N LEU A 93 -22.42 30.66 -18.84
CA LEU A 93 -22.55 29.35 -19.49
C LEU A 93 -21.54 28.35 -18.93
N ALA A 94 -20.28 28.76 -18.74
CA ALA A 94 -19.25 27.94 -18.10
C ALA A 94 -19.65 27.53 -16.67
N ALA A 95 -20.16 28.47 -15.87
CA ALA A 95 -20.64 28.18 -14.52
C ALA A 95 -21.82 27.18 -14.51
N ARG A 96 -22.76 27.32 -15.46
CA ARG A 96 -23.89 26.37 -15.61
C ARG A 96 -23.42 24.98 -16.01
N LEU A 97 -22.48 24.87 -16.95
CA LEU A 97 -21.92 23.59 -17.37
C LEU A 97 -21.19 22.91 -16.22
N SER A 98 -20.39 23.67 -15.45
CA SER A 98 -19.73 23.18 -14.25
C SER A 98 -20.73 22.66 -13.21
N ALA A 99 -21.85 23.38 -12.98
CA ALA A 99 -22.89 22.97 -12.04
C ALA A 99 -23.64 21.69 -12.47
N ARG A 100 -23.78 21.43 -13.79
CA ARG A 100 -24.40 20.21 -14.32
C ARG A 100 -23.51 18.97 -14.16
N GLY A 101 -22.19 19.14 -14.03
CA GLY A 101 -21.24 18.03 -13.91
C GLY A 101 -21.13 17.16 -15.18
N VAL A 102 -21.55 17.69 -16.33
CA VAL A 102 -21.43 17.02 -17.64
C VAL A 102 -20.06 17.35 -18.24
N PRO A 103 -19.34 16.39 -18.84
CA PRO A 103 -18.09 16.63 -19.57
C PRO A 103 -18.24 17.75 -20.59
N ALA A 104 -17.35 18.75 -20.54
CA ALA A 104 -17.46 19.92 -21.40
C ALA A 104 -16.11 20.37 -21.96
N VAL A 105 -16.16 20.91 -23.18
CA VAL A 105 -15.01 21.50 -23.89
C VAL A 105 -15.41 22.87 -24.42
N LEU A 106 -14.46 23.80 -24.45
CA LEU A 106 -14.62 25.12 -25.03
C LEU A 106 -14.11 25.11 -26.47
N ALA A 107 -14.95 25.46 -27.43
CA ALA A 107 -14.57 25.67 -28.82
C ALA A 107 -14.38 27.17 -29.07
N LEU A 108 -13.14 27.60 -29.30
CA LEU A 108 -12.80 28.99 -29.60
C LEU A 108 -12.80 29.20 -31.11
N CYS A 109 -13.85 29.80 -31.66
CA CYS A 109 -13.93 30.17 -33.06
C CYS A 109 -13.04 31.39 -33.35
N SER A 110 -12.18 31.25 -34.36
CA SER A 110 -11.28 32.30 -34.84
C SER A 110 -11.19 32.28 -36.36
N ARG A 111 -10.92 33.44 -36.98
CA ARG A 111 -10.50 33.54 -38.40
C ARG A 111 -9.04 33.12 -38.61
N SER A 112 -8.26 33.02 -37.53
CA SER A 112 -6.86 32.63 -37.56
C SER A 112 -6.56 31.69 -36.38
N PRO A 113 -7.12 30.45 -36.40
CA PRO A 113 -7.00 29.50 -35.29
C PRO A 113 -5.56 29.07 -35.00
N ALA A 114 -4.66 29.17 -35.99
CA ALA A 114 -3.24 28.87 -35.85
C ALA A 114 -2.37 30.06 -35.36
N SER A 115 -2.98 31.19 -35.01
CA SER A 115 -2.25 32.36 -34.51
C SER A 115 -1.84 32.19 -33.04
N ASP A 116 -0.68 32.77 -32.68
CA ASP A 116 -0.19 32.78 -31.29
C ASP A 116 -1.18 33.50 -30.34
N GLU A 117 -1.89 34.51 -30.83
CA GLU A 117 -2.92 35.23 -30.07
C GLU A 117 -4.11 34.33 -29.71
N CYS A 118 -4.58 33.51 -30.66
CA CYS A 118 -5.66 32.55 -30.44
C CYS A 118 -5.23 31.45 -29.46
N ALA A 119 -4.00 30.93 -29.60
CA ALA A 119 -3.45 29.93 -28.68
C ALA A 119 -3.29 30.48 -27.25
N ALA A 120 -2.80 31.71 -27.11
CA ALA A 120 -2.68 32.38 -25.81
C ALA A 120 -4.06 32.62 -25.17
N LEU A 121 -5.06 33.01 -25.95
CA LEU A 121 -6.43 33.18 -25.48
C LEU A 121 -7.03 31.84 -25.03
N ALA A 122 -6.87 30.78 -25.82
CA ALA A 122 -7.32 29.43 -25.46
C ALA A 122 -6.76 29.01 -24.09
N ALA A 123 -5.44 29.09 -23.90
CA ALA A 123 -4.79 28.76 -22.62
C ALA A 123 -5.30 29.61 -21.44
N ALA A 124 -5.60 30.90 -21.67
CA ALA A 124 -6.16 31.76 -20.63
C ALA A 124 -7.57 31.30 -20.22
N LEU A 125 -8.40 30.90 -21.18
CA LEU A 125 -9.75 30.40 -20.95
C LEU A 125 -9.76 29.02 -20.30
N GLU A 126 -8.82 28.14 -20.66
CA GLU A 126 -8.65 26.83 -20.00
C GLU A 126 -8.41 27.01 -18.50
N LYS A 127 -7.50 27.92 -18.15
CA LYS A 127 -7.19 28.21 -16.75
C LYS A 127 -8.35 28.90 -16.02
N LYS A 128 -9.08 29.79 -16.69
CA LYS A 128 -10.20 30.55 -16.10
C LYS A 128 -11.39 29.64 -15.79
N TYR A 129 -11.76 28.76 -16.72
CA TYR A 129 -12.98 27.95 -16.61
C TYR A 129 -12.74 26.47 -16.25
N ALA A 130 -11.49 26.03 -16.19
CA ALA A 130 -11.12 24.62 -15.98
C ALA A 130 -11.77 23.67 -17.01
N LEU A 131 -11.85 24.13 -18.26
CA LEU A 131 -12.36 23.38 -19.42
C LEU A 131 -11.29 23.37 -20.49
N ALA A 132 -11.04 22.23 -21.14
CA ALA A 132 -10.13 22.18 -22.29
C ALA A 132 -10.63 23.11 -23.41
N ALA A 133 -9.73 23.85 -24.07
CA ALA A 133 -10.06 24.80 -25.12
C ALA A 133 -9.46 24.36 -26.46
N VAL A 134 -10.30 24.28 -27.48
CA VAL A 134 -9.91 23.89 -28.83
C VAL A 134 -10.15 25.06 -29.78
N ALA A 135 -9.08 25.56 -30.39
CA ALA A 135 -9.17 26.57 -31.43
C ALA A 135 -9.81 25.97 -32.70
N CYS A 136 -10.91 26.56 -33.15
CA CYS A 136 -11.66 26.14 -34.32
C CYS A 136 -11.70 27.27 -35.35
N GLY A 137 -11.73 26.91 -36.64
CA GLY A 137 -12.07 27.85 -37.69
C GLY A 137 -13.54 28.29 -37.58
N THR A 138 -13.87 29.41 -38.22
CA THR A 138 -15.25 29.91 -38.30
C THR A 138 -16.13 29.04 -39.20
N ASP A 139 -15.56 28.51 -40.28
CA ASP A 139 -16.27 27.68 -41.26
C ASP A 139 -15.86 26.18 -41.24
N GLU A 140 -14.78 25.87 -40.54
CA GLU A 140 -14.18 24.53 -40.44
C GLU A 140 -13.84 24.19 -38.99
N VAL A 141 -14.33 23.05 -38.51
CA VAL A 141 -14.06 22.54 -37.16
C VAL A 141 -13.09 21.37 -37.25
N ASP A 142 -12.02 21.41 -36.45
CA ASP A 142 -11.14 20.27 -36.25
C ASP A 142 -11.83 19.24 -35.33
N ALA A 143 -12.70 18.42 -35.94
CA ALA A 143 -13.42 17.36 -35.25
C ALA A 143 -12.49 16.37 -34.51
N PRO A 144 -11.34 15.92 -35.06
CA PRO A 144 -10.38 15.11 -34.31
C PRO A 144 -9.90 15.76 -33.00
N ALA A 145 -9.49 17.03 -33.05
CA ALA A 145 -9.02 17.75 -31.87
C ALA A 145 -10.15 17.96 -30.84
N LEU A 146 -11.34 18.36 -31.32
CA LEU A 146 -12.52 18.55 -30.48
C LEU A 146 -12.92 17.25 -29.76
N PHE A 147 -13.05 16.14 -30.48
CA PHE A 147 -13.45 14.87 -29.87
C PHE A 147 -12.38 14.29 -28.95
N SER A 148 -11.10 14.53 -29.25
CA SER A 148 -10.01 14.13 -28.34
C SER A 148 -10.08 14.91 -27.02
N ALA A 149 -10.22 16.24 -27.09
CA ALA A 149 -10.41 17.06 -25.90
C ALA A 149 -11.66 16.64 -25.12
N LEU A 150 -12.74 16.30 -25.83
CA LEU A 150 -13.98 15.86 -25.22
C LEU A 150 -13.82 14.53 -24.50
N LEU A 151 -13.17 13.54 -25.12
CA LEU A 151 -12.82 12.27 -24.49
C LEU A 151 -12.03 12.45 -23.20
N LEU A 152 -11.04 13.35 -23.20
CA LEU A 152 -10.23 13.63 -22.01
C LEU A 152 -11.02 14.33 -20.90
N SER A 153 -12.11 15.03 -21.24
CA SER A 153 -13.00 15.69 -20.28
C SER A 153 -13.99 14.74 -19.59
N PHE A 154 -14.14 13.50 -20.05
CA PHE A 154 -15.01 12.52 -19.38
C PHE A 154 -14.47 12.16 -17.99
N PRO A 155 -15.36 11.91 -17.02
CA PRO A 155 -14.96 11.55 -15.67
C PRO A 155 -14.17 10.26 -15.67
N LEU A 156 -13.15 10.18 -14.82
CA LEU A 156 -12.40 8.96 -14.58
C LEU A 156 -13.24 8.01 -13.71
N THR A 157 -13.52 6.82 -14.20
CA THR A 157 -14.41 5.85 -13.52
C THR A 157 -13.65 4.79 -12.73
N ARG A 158 -12.44 4.41 -13.18
CA ARG A 158 -11.65 3.38 -12.50
C ARG A 158 -10.15 3.67 -12.58
N LEU A 159 -9.48 3.55 -11.45
CA LEU A 159 -8.02 3.57 -11.35
C LEU A 159 -7.53 2.24 -10.82
N GLU A 160 -6.64 1.59 -11.57
CA GLU A 160 -5.96 0.37 -11.16
C GLU A 160 -4.48 0.68 -10.92
N ILE A 161 -3.99 0.37 -9.73
CA ILE A 161 -2.64 0.72 -9.30
C ILE A 161 -1.92 -0.56 -8.92
N PHE A 162 -0.87 -0.87 -9.67
CA PHE A 162 -0.01 -2.02 -9.43
C PHE A 162 1.28 -1.56 -8.78
N LEU A 163 1.43 -1.90 -7.50
CA LEU A 163 2.67 -1.70 -6.75
C LEU A 163 3.68 -2.83 -7.03
N PRO A 164 4.98 -2.62 -6.76
CA PRO A 164 5.99 -3.68 -6.84
C PRO A 164 5.57 -4.93 -6.06
N ALA A 165 5.72 -6.12 -6.65
CA ALA A 165 5.18 -7.37 -6.08
C ALA A 165 5.66 -7.66 -4.66
N TRP A 166 6.92 -7.37 -4.35
CA TRP A 166 7.49 -7.59 -3.01
C TRP A 166 6.83 -6.74 -1.92
N MET A 167 6.22 -5.60 -2.27
CA MET A 167 5.50 -4.77 -1.30
C MET A 167 4.24 -5.45 -0.77
N GLN A 168 3.67 -6.39 -1.52
CA GLN A 168 2.51 -7.17 -1.06
C GLN A 168 2.85 -8.11 0.10
N ALA A 169 4.14 -8.38 0.33
CA ALA A 169 4.61 -9.16 1.47
C ALA A 169 4.84 -8.31 2.73
N LEU A 170 4.75 -6.99 2.64
CA LEU A 170 4.91 -6.11 3.79
C LEU A 170 3.67 -6.17 4.70
N PRO A 171 3.85 -6.05 6.04
CA PRO A 171 2.74 -5.94 6.97
C PRO A 171 1.91 -4.67 6.69
N GLN A 172 0.63 -4.68 7.08
CA GLN A 172 -0.27 -3.53 6.87
C GLN A 172 0.24 -2.26 7.58
N GLU A 173 0.98 -2.43 8.68
CA GLU A 173 1.58 -1.38 9.49
C GLU A 173 2.94 -0.89 8.95
N SER A 174 3.39 -1.36 7.78
CA SER A 174 4.65 -0.91 7.21
C SER A 174 4.56 0.56 6.79
N LYS A 175 5.36 1.41 7.43
CA LYS A 175 5.44 2.86 7.14
C LYS A 175 5.72 3.15 5.66
N ALA A 176 6.50 2.29 5.00
CA ALA A 176 6.81 2.42 3.58
C ALA A 176 5.53 2.28 2.73
N ALA A 177 4.75 1.23 2.97
CA ALA A 177 3.50 0.98 2.26
C ALA A 177 2.45 2.09 2.54
N GLU A 178 2.34 2.54 3.80
CA GLU A 178 1.41 3.60 4.18
C GLU A 178 1.72 4.93 3.49
N ALA A 179 3.00 5.33 3.42
CA ALA A 179 3.42 6.57 2.78
C ALA A 179 3.05 6.61 1.28
N ILE A 180 3.21 5.50 0.58
CA ILE A 180 2.87 5.39 -0.85
C ILE A 180 1.36 5.45 -1.03
N LEU A 181 0.59 4.69 -0.24
CA LEU A 181 -0.87 4.72 -0.31
C LEU A 181 -1.44 6.09 0.02
N ALA A 182 -0.85 6.82 0.97
CA ALA A 182 -1.23 8.19 1.30
C ALA A 182 -1.00 9.12 0.10
N LYS A 183 0.17 9.05 -0.55
CA LYS A 183 0.46 9.83 -1.76
C LYS A 183 -0.46 9.49 -2.92
N VAL A 184 -0.70 8.21 -3.17
CA VAL A 184 -1.65 7.75 -4.19
C VAL A 184 -3.03 8.36 -3.93
N ARG A 185 -3.51 8.33 -2.69
CA ARG A 185 -4.82 8.91 -2.32
C ARG A 185 -4.85 10.42 -2.53
N GLU A 186 -3.78 11.13 -2.19
CA GLU A 186 -3.69 12.58 -2.38
C GLU A 186 -3.72 12.96 -3.86
N ALA A 187 -2.96 12.26 -4.70
CA ALA A 187 -2.96 12.48 -6.14
C ALA A 187 -4.31 12.11 -6.76
N ALA A 188 -4.86 10.94 -6.42
CA ALA A 188 -6.15 10.47 -6.92
C ALA A 188 -7.32 11.41 -6.52
N ALA A 189 -7.25 12.08 -5.37
CA ALA A 189 -8.26 13.05 -4.96
C ALA A 189 -8.31 14.31 -5.86
N LYS A 190 -7.21 14.63 -6.55
CA LYS A 190 -7.12 15.74 -7.50
C LYS A 190 -7.56 15.33 -8.91
N MET A 191 -7.62 14.03 -9.20
CA MET A 191 -7.98 13.49 -10.51
C MET A 191 -9.50 13.32 -10.63
N ARG A 192 -10.11 14.04 -11.56
CA ARG A 192 -11.56 13.97 -11.82
C ARG A 192 -11.85 13.51 -13.23
N VAL A 193 -11.06 13.99 -14.19
CA VAL A 193 -11.24 13.69 -15.61
C VAL A 193 -10.10 12.83 -16.14
N PHE A 194 -10.31 12.21 -17.28
CA PHE A 194 -9.29 11.36 -17.92
C PHE A 194 -8.04 12.15 -18.34
N GLY A 195 -8.14 13.46 -18.57
CA GLY A 195 -6.99 14.35 -18.77
C GLY A 195 -6.03 14.43 -17.58
N ASP A 196 -6.50 14.15 -16.36
CA ASP A 196 -5.72 14.32 -15.12
C ASP A 196 -4.75 13.16 -14.83
N LEU A 197 -4.66 12.15 -15.71
CA LEU A 197 -3.83 10.95 -15.49
C LEU A 197 -2.35 11.27 -15.23
N HIS A 198 -1.83 12.34 -15.81
CA HIS A 198 -0.46 12.80 -15.62
C HIS A 198 -0.13 13.19 -14.17
N LEU A 199 -1.12 13.67 -13.40
CA LEU A 199 -0.92 14.12 -12.02
C LEU A 199 -0.41 12.99 -11.11
N LEU A 200 -0.84 11.76 -11.38
CA LEU A 200 -0.39 10.61 -10.59
C LEU A 200 1.04 10.22 -10.91
N SER A 201 1.48 10.29 -12.17
CA SER A 201 2.88 10.05 -12.51
C SER A 201 3.80 11.13 -11.93
N GLU A 202 3.40 12.40 -12.01
CA GLU A 202 4.17 13.55 -11.51
C GLU A 202 4.33 13.52 -9.99
N ALA A 203 3.30 13.07 -9.25
CA ALA A 203 3.35 12.95 -7.79
C ALA A 203 4.44 11.99 -7.26
N PHE A 204 4.94 11.10 -8.12
CA PHE A 204 5.98 10.11 -7.81
C PHE A 204 7.31 10.39 -8.52
N GLU A 205 7.46 11.54 -9.17
CA GLU A 205 8.76 11.95 -9.71
C GLU A 205 9.78 12.19 -8.58
N GLY A 206 10.99 11.69 -8.77
CA GLY A 206 12.08 11.83 -7.79
C GLY A 206 12.01 10.88 -6.59
N GLU A 207 10.91 10.17 -6.39
CA GLU A 207 10.70 9.29 -5.23
C GLU A 207 11.39 7.92 -5.34
N ASP A 208 11.48 7.19 -4.23
CA ASP A 208 12.02 5.83 -4.18
C ASP A 208 11.20 4.84 -5.02
N ILE A 209 9.89 5.11 -5.15
CA ILE A 209 8.97 4.39 -6.02
C ILE A 209 8.48 5.36 -7.07
N TYR A 210 8.48 4.93 -8.32
CA TYR A 210 8.15 5.76 -9.47
C TYR A 210 7.15 5.04 -10.38
N CYS A 211 6.40 5.81 -11.15
CA CYS A 211 5.52 5.28 -12.20
C CYS A 211 6.39 4.76 -13.35
N LEU A 212 6.40 3.44 -13.56
CA LEU A 212 7.12 2.79 -14.65
C LEU A 212 6.38 2.97 -15.98
N SER A 213 5.07 2.77 -15.96
CA SER A 213 4.20 2.97 -17.12
C SER A 213 2.77 3.22 -16.66
N PHE A 214 2.01 3.90 -17.51
CA PHE A 214 0.57 3.97 -17.38
C PHE A 214 -0.09 3.74 -18.73
N GLU A 215 -1.24 3.09 -18.69
CA GLU A 215 -2.08 2.81 -19.85
C GLU A 215 -3.49 3.31 -19.54
N GLY A 216 -4.09 4.02 -20.49
CA GLY A 216 -5.43 4.58 -20.33
C GLY A 216 -6.37 4.04 -21.39
N ASP A 217 -7.57 3.65 -20.97
CA ASP A 217 -8.72 3.39 -21.84
C ASP A 217 -9.77 4.49 -21.63
N ALA A 218 -9.77 5.47 -22.55
CA ALA A 218 -10.70 6.60 -22.53
C ALA A 218 -12.16 6.17 -22.80
N ALA A 219 -12.37 5.05 -23.50
CA ALA A 219 -13.71 4.53 -23.76
C ALA A 219 -14.35 3.96 -22.49
N CYS A 220 -13.58 3.20 -21.71
CA CYS A 220 -14.04 2.66 -20.42
C CYS A 220 -13.83 3.64 -19.25
N GLY A 221 -13.08 4.73 -19.45
CA GLY A 221 -12.71 5.69 -18.40
C GLY A 221 -11.85 5.04 -17.31
N SER A 222 -11.08 4.02 -17.70
CA SER A 222 -10.22 3.26 -16.79
C SER A 222 -8.76 3.52 -17.13
N ALA A 223 -7.92 3.63 -16.11
CA ALA A 223 -6.48 3.70 -16.31
C ALA A 223 -5.74 2.74 -15.37
N VAL A 224 -4.64 2.20 -15.87
CA VAL A 224 -3.78 1.24 -15.20
C VAL A 224 -2.41 1.88 -15.02
N PHE A 225 -1.96 2.02 -13.77
CA PHE A 225 -0.63 2.50 -13.43
C PHE A 225 0.21 1.37 -12.87
N ARG A 226 1.45 1.25 -13.36
CA ARG A 226 2.43 0.30 -12.87
C ARG A 226 3.57 1.03 -12.21
N PHE A 227 3.81 0.75 -10.94
CA PHE A 227 4.87 1.34 -10.15
C PHE A 227 6.04 0.38 -10.01
N ALA A 228 7.25 0.92 -10.06
CA ALA A 228 8.49 0.22 -9.82
C ALA A 228 9.26 0.91 -8.69
N ALA A 229 10.11 0.15 -8.00
CA ALA A 229 11.02 0.70 -7.00
C ALA A 229 12.39 0.93 -7.62
N LYS A 230 13.07 1.99 -7.19
CA LYS A 230 14.48 2.23 -7.53
C LYS A 230 15.36 1.10 -6.99
N GLU A 231 16.51 0.93 -7.63
CA GLU A 231 17.52 -0.02 -7.18
C GLU A 231 17.93 0.28 -5.73
N GLY A 232 18.09 -0.78 -4.92
CA GLY A 232 18.44 -0.67 -3.50
C GLY A 232 17.25 -0.46 -2.54
N VAL A 233 16.11 0.05 -2.98
CA VAL A 233 14.94 0.29 -2.10
C VAL A 233 14.42 -1.02 -1.49
N PHE A 234 14.38 -2.09 -2.28
CA PHE A 234 14.02 -3.43 -1.82
C PHE A 234 14.90 -3.88 -0.66
N TYR A 235 16.22 -3.78 -0.82
CA TYR A 235 17.22 -4.17 0.18
C TYR A 235 17.17 -3.33 1.45
N ARG A 236 16.99 -2.01 1.32
CA ARG A 236 16.80 -1.11 2.46
C ARG A 236 15.55 -1.48 3.27
N THR A 237 14.44 -1.72 2.58
CA THR A 237 13.18 -2.10 3.24
C THR A 237 13.33 -3.46 3.92
N LEU A 238 13.93 -4.43 3.24
CA LEU A 238 14.16 -5.76 3.79
C LEU A 238 15.09 -5.71 5.02
N SER A 239 16.11 -4.86 5.01
CA SER A 239 17.00 -4.65 6.15
C SER A 239 16.26 -4.09 7.37
N GLN A 240 15.35 -3.14 7.15
CA GLN A 240 14.53 -2.55 8.22
C GLN A 240 13.57 -3.58 8.83
N GLU A 241 12.89 -4.38 8.00
CA GLU A 241 11.94 -5.39 8.46
C GLU A 241 12.64 -6.57 9.17
N CYS A 242 13.84 -6.95 8.72
CA CYS A 242 14.61 -8.05 9.32
C CYS A 242 15.45 -7.62 10.54
N GLY A 243 15.72 -6.31 10.70
CA GLY A 243 16.66 -5.81 11.71
C GLY A 243 18.13 -6.18 11.44
N GLU A 244 18.47 -6.52 10.19
CA GLU A 244 19.79 -7.00 9.77
C GLU A 244 20.22 -6.25 8.50
N GLU A 245 21.52 -6.01 8.32
CA GLU A 245 22.02 -5.27 7.16
C GLU A 245 22.10 -6.17 5.91
N ILE A 246 21.17 -5.96 4.97
CA ILE A 246 21.05 -6.74 3.74
C ILE A 246 21.03 -5.78 2.55
N GLY A 247 22.19 -5.59 1.91
CA GLY A 247 22.39 -4.67 0.79
C GLY A 247 22.54 -5.34 -0.58
N SER A 248 22.50 -6.67 -0.68
CA SER A 248 22.70 -7.41 -1.93
C SER A 248 22.09 -8.81 -1.91
N ASP A 249 21.94 -9.43 -3.09
CA ASP A 249 21.50 -10.81 -3.26
C ASP A 249 22.38 -11.81 -2.47
N LEU A 250 23.70 -11.57 -2.44
CA LEU A 250 24.63 -12.43 -1.71
C LEU A 250 24.35 -12.39 -0.20
N GLN A 251 24.15 -11.20 0.35
CA GLN A 251 23.81 -11.01 1.76
C GLN A 251 22.42 -11.58 2.07
N LEU A 252 21.45 -11.40 1.18
CA LEU A 252 20.12 -11.99 1.31
C LEU A 252 20.18 -13.52 1.34
N LEU A 253 20.94 -14.15 0.45
CA LEU A 253 21.13 -15.61 0.45
C LEU A 253 21.85 -16.10 1.71
N ALA A 254 22.86 -15.37 2.18
CA ALA A 254 23.55 -15.70 3.43
C ALA A 254 22.59 -15.63 4.63
N TYR A 255 21.76 -14.59 4.68
CA TYR A 255 20.74 -14.41 5.69
C TYR A 255 19.70 -15.54 5.66
N ILE A 256 19.14 -15.86 4.49
CA ILE A 256 18.19 -16.98 4.33
C ILE A 256 18.81 -18.31 4.76
N ARG A 257 20.10 -18.56 4.46
CA ARG A 257 20.80 -19.77 4.90
C ARG A 257 20.95 -19.82 6.42
N SER A 258 21.18 -18.68 7.06
CA SER A 258 21.23 -18.58 8.53
C SER A 258 19.86 -18.85 9.16
N LEU A 259 18.80 -18.25 8.59
CA LEU A 259 17.41 -18.49 8.99
C LEU A 259 17.00 -19.95 8.82
N ALA A 260 17.38 -20.58 7.71
CA ALA A 260 17.08 -21.99 7.48
C ALA A 260 17.75 -22.90 8.52
N ARG A 261 18.96 -22.56 8.99
CA ARG A 261 19.63 -23.28 10.08
C ARG A 261 18.92 -23.08 11.42
N ALA A 262 18.58 -21.83 11.75
CA ALA A 262 17.85 -21.50 12.96
C ALA A 262 16.47 -22.16 13.01
N LYS A 263 15.73 -22.11 11.90
CA LYS A 263 14.42 -22.75 11.76
C LYS A 263 14.49 -24.27 11.95
N ARG A 264 15.45 -24.96 11.33
CA ARG A 264 15.62 -26.41 11.53
C ARG A 264 15.91 -26.77 12.98
N PHE A 265 16.71 -25.96 13.67
CA PHE A 265 16.99 -26.16 15.08
C PHE A 265 15.74 -25.94 15.94
N TYR A 266 14.99 -24.85 15.68
CA TYR A 266 13.74 -24.55 16.36
C TYR A 266 12.70 -25.66 16.12
N ASP A 267 12.46 -26.06 14.87
CA ASP A 267 11.50 -27.11 14.52
C ASP A 267 11.85 -28.44 15.22
N GLY A 268 13.14 -28.74 15.42
CA GLY A 268 13.59 -29.93 16.17
C GLY A 268 13.35 -29.86 17.69
N CYS A 269 13.27 -28.66 18.26
CA CYS A 269 13.12 -28.47 19.71
C CYS A 269 11.75 -27.93 20.14
N ALA A 270 10.94 -27.43 19.21
CA ALA A 270 9.69 -26.70 19.49
C ALA A 270 8.71 -27.51 20.36
N ALA A 271 8.54 -28.80 20.05
CA ALA A 271 7.67 -29.69 20.84
C ALA A 271 8.16 -29.87 22.29
N ALA A 272 9.48 -29.90 22.51
CA ALA A 272 10.04 -30.00 23.85
C ALA A 272 9.85 -28.72 24.65
N PHE A 273 9.97 -27.54 24.03
CA PHE A 273 9.67 -26.28 24.68
C PHE A 273 8.18 -26.16 25.03
N ALA A 274 7.29 -26.50 24.10
CA ALA A 274 5.84 -26.51 24.37
C ALA A 274 5.47 -27.44 25.54
N ALA A 275 6.01 -28.66 25.58
CA ALA A 275 5.80 -29.59 26.69
C ALA A 275 6.37 -29.07 28.03
N ALA A 276 7.54 -28.42 27.99
CA ALA A 276 8.12 -27.79 29.17
C ALA A 276 7.29 -26.62 29.69
N ASP A 277 6.63 -25.87 28.80
CA ASP A 277 5.74 -24.79 29.19
C ASP A 277 4.46 -25.31 29.86
N GLU A 278 3.88 -26.41 29.37
CA GLU A 278 2.66 -26.99 29.91
C GLU A 278 2.89 -27.79 31.20
N CYS A 279 3.92 -28.65 31.20
CA CYS A 279 4.10 -29.69 32.22
C CYS A 279 5.39 -29.51 33.04
N GLY A 280 6.21 -28.50 32.73
CA GLY A 280 7.48 -28.24 33.41
C GLY A 280 8.68 -29.04 32.87
N TYR A 281 8.45 -30.02 31.99
CA TYR A 281 9.49 -30.87 31.41
C TYR A 281 9.15 -31.29 29.97
N GLY A 282 10.11 -31.17 29.06
CA GLY A 282 9.96 -31.59 27.67
C GLY A 282 11.21 -32.25 27.12
N VAL A 283 11.03 -33.11 26.12
CA VAL A 283 12.11 -33.92 25.54
C VAL A 283 12.04 -33.88 24.02
N THR A 284 13.19 -33.73 23.37
CA THR A 284 13.26 -33.81 21.90
C THR A 284 13.40 -35.26 21.44
N PRO A 285 12.87 -35.60 20.25
CA PRO A 285 13.22 -36.86 19.61
C PRO A 285 14.74 -36.93 19.38
N PRO A 286 15.32 -38.15 19.34
CA PRO A 286 16.74 -38.34 19.08
C PRO A 286 17.12 -37.81 17.69
N ALA A 287 18.08 -36.88 17.64
CA ALA A 287 18.39 -36.16 16.41
C ALA A 287 19.08 -37.05 15.35
N GLN A 288 20.02 -37.90 15.75
CA GLN A 288 20.74 -38.85 14.88
C GLN A 288 21.11 -40.12 15.67
N LEU A 289 20.83 -41.29 15.08
CA LEU A 289 21.24 -42.59 15.60
C LEU A 289 22.58 -42.98 14.97
N THR A 290 23.61 -43.15 15.78
CA THR A 290 24.94 -43.60 15.33
C THR A 290 25.16 -45.02 15.82
N LEU A 291 25.26 -45.98 14.89
CA LEU A 291 25.56 -47.37 15.25
C LEU A 291 27.05 -47.51 15.57
N ARG A 292 27.38 -48.03 16.75
CA ARG A 292 28.75 -48.44 17.09
C ARG A 292 29.12 -49.75 16.39
N ALA A 293 30.42 -49.99 16.27
CA ALA A 293 30.94 -51.24 15.75
C ALA A 293 30.40 -52.44 16.58
N PRO A 294 29.96 -53.53 15.94
CA PRO A 294 29.45 -54.71 16.62
C PRO A 294 30.54 -55.39 17.45
N GLU A 295 30.24 -55.71 18.71
CA GLU A 295 31.16 -56.42 19.59
C GLU A 295 30.74 -57.88 19.75
N THR A 296 31.69 -58.80 19.61
CA THR A 296 31.43 -60.22 19.84
C THR A 296 31.49 -60.53 21.33
N VAL A 297 30.41 -61.06 21.90
CA VAL A 297 30.33 -61.40 23.31
C VAL A 297 30.24 -62.91 23.48
N ARG A 298 31.12 -63.51 24.29
CA ARG A 298 31.07 -64.95 24.62
C ARG A 298 30.67 -65.15 26.07
N ARG A 299 29.61 -65.93 26.31
CA ARG A 299 29.18 -66.38 27.66
C ARG A 299 28.83 -67.86 27.63
N GLY A 300 29.47 -68.65 28.49
CA GLY A 300 29.12 -70.07 28.72
C GLY A 300 29.05 -70.92 27.44
N GLY A 301 30.06 -70.81 26.56
CA GLY A 301 30.12 -71.57 25.30
C GLY A 301 29.26 -71.03 24.15
N LYS A 302 28.45 -69.98 24.36
CA LYS A 302 27.65 -69.32 23.31
C LYS A 302 28.31 -68.02 22.85
N CYS A 303 28.23 -67.74 21.55
CA CYS A 303 28.75 -66.53 20.90
C CYS A 303 27.57 -65.65 20.47
N GLY A 304 27.55 -64.39 20.90
CA GLY A 304 26.56 -63.39 20.53
C GLY A 304 27.22 -62.13 19.97
N VAL A 305 26.41 -61.27 19.32
CA VAL A 305 26.85 -59.96 18.84
C VAL A 305 26.10 -58.89 19.63
N ARG A 306 26.83 -57.96 20.24
CA ARG A 306 26.28 -56.78 20.89
C ARG A 306 26.26 -55.64 19.87
N LEU A 307 25.07 -55.12 19.60
CA LEU A 307 24.85 -53.92 18.82
C LEU A 307 24.54 -52.77 19.78
N CYS A 308 25.24 -51.65 19.64
CA CYS A 308 25.01 -50.44 20.41
C CYS A 308 24.75 -49.29 19.42
N ALA A 309 23.76 -48.45 19.72
CA ALA A 309 23.51 -47.21 19.00
C ALA A 309 23.51 -46.05 19.99
N ASP A 310 24.17 -44.95 19.63
CA ASP A 310 24.13 -43.71 20.40
C ASP A 310 23.17 -42.72 19.74
N ALA A 311 22.43 -41.98 20.56
CA ALA A 311 21.68 -40.81 20.10
C ALA A 311 21.71 -39.72 21.17
N ALA A 312 21.78 -38.47 20.72
CA ALA A 312 21.66 -37.30 21.59
C ALA A 312 20.20 -36.79 21.59
N GLN A 313 19.74 -36.41 22.78
CA GLN A 313 18.43 -35.80 23.01
C GLN A 313 18.57 -34.59 23.91
N TYR A 314 17.73 -33.57 23.70
CA TYR A 314 17.63 -32.44 24.60
C TYR A 314 16.49 -32.68 25.59
N HIS A 315 16.79 -32.43 26.86
CA HIS A 315 15.81 -32.37 27.93
C HIS A 315 15.68 -30.91 28.37
N VAL A 316 14.49 -30.35 28.23
CA VAL A 316 14.16 -28.96 28.55
C VAL A 316 13.37 -28.97 29.86
N ILE A 317 13.87 -28.25 30.87
CA ILE A 317 13.24 -28.14 32.19
C ILE A 317 12.86 -26.68 32.42
N ARG A 318 11.57 -26.40 32.59
CA ARG A 318 11.10 -25.07 32.95
C ARG A 318 11.20 -24.90 34.46
N VAL A 319 11.99 -23.93 34.92
CA VAL A 319 12.17 -23.63 36.33
C VAL A 319 11.56 -22.26 36.65
N CYS A 320 10.61 -22.24 37.58
CA CYS A 320 10.05 -20.98 38.08
C CYS A 320 10.93 -20.44 39.21
N VAL A 321 11.61 -19.32 38.98
CA VAL A 321 12.40 -18.64 40.01
C VAL A 321 11.50 -17.64 40.73
N ARG A 322 11.45 -17.72 42.06
CA ARG A 322 10.70 -16.79 42.91
C ARG A 322 11.69 -15.99 43.75
N SER A 323 11.48 -14.68 43.83
CA SER A 323 12.25 -13.78 44.68
C SER A 323 11.35 -12.89 45.51
N ASP A 324 11.57 -12.94 46.81
CA ASP A 324 10.95 -12.09 47.80
C ASP A 324 11.93 -10.99 48.17
N ILE A 325 11.51 -9.74 48.03
CA ILE A 325 12.30 -8.57 48.40
C ILE A 325 11.63 -7.97 49.62
N SER A 326 12.36 -7.95 50.73
CA SER A 326 11.91 -7.32 51.97
C SER A 326 12.72 -6.05 52.20
N PRO A 327 12.28 -4.89 51.68
CA PRO A 327 12.96 -3.63 51.94
C PRO A 327 12.79 -3.27 53.42
N TYR A 328 13.90 -3.32 54.16
CA TYR A 328 13.88 -2.91 55.58
C TYR A 328 13.93 -1.39 55.68
N THR A 329 12.87 -0.81 56.24
CA THR A 329 12.86 0.55 56.77
C THR A 329 13.12 0.48 58.28
N GLY A 330 13.91 1.41 58.82
CA GLY A 330 14.25 1.44 60.24
C GLY A 330 13.04 1.60 61.19
N GLU A 331 13.32 1.69 62.49
CA GLU A 331 12.38 1.59 63.63
C GLU A 331 10.91 2.01 63.39
N GLY A 332 10.00 1.05 63.63
CA GLY A 332 8.60 1.29 64.01
C GLY A 332 7.72 2.01 62.98
N GLU A 333 7.19 3.17 63.38
CA GLU A 333 6.06 3.88 62.73
C GLU A 333 6.27 4.19 61.23
N ARG A 334 7.53 4.35 60.78
CA ARG A 334 7.85 4.58 59.36
C ARG A 334 7.64 3.36 58.47
N GLY A 335 7.76 2.15 59.01
CA GLY A 335 7.57 0.91 58.25
C GLY A 335 6.09 0.63 57.96
N GLU A 336 5.19 0.93 58.90
CA GLU A 336 3.76 0.74 58.71
C GLU A 336 3.14 1.73 57.71
N GLU A 337 3.60 2.98 57.75
CA GLU A 337 3.18 4.01 56.79
C GLU A 337 3.64 3.65 55.37
N PHE A 338 4.88 3.13 55.25
CA PHE A 338 5.43 2.64 53.99
C PHE A 338 4.63 1.45 53.43
N ALA A 339 4.31 0.46 54.27
CA ALA A 339 3.51 -0.69 53.87
C ALA A 339 2.09 -0.29 53.42
N ARG A 340 1.45 0.65 54.13
CA ARG A 340 0.14 1.21 53.74
C ARG A 340 0.22 1.95 52.40
N SER A 341 1.23 2.79 52.21
CA SER A 341 1.48 3.48 50.94
C SER A 341 1.66 2.51 49.77
N MET A 342 2.41 1.42 49.96
CA MET A 342 2.61 0.40 48.92
C MET A 342 1.32 -0.35 48.58
N ALA A 343 0.50 -0.70 49.58
CA ALA A 343 -0.80 -1.33 49.37
C ALA A 343 -1.80 -0.40 48.67
N GLU A 344 -1.75 0.91 48.95
CA GLU A 344 -2.55 1.93 48.27
C GLU A 344 -2.14 2.06 46.80
N ARG A 345 -0.83 2.14 46.52
CA ARG A 345 -0.29 2.22 45.15
C ARG A 345 -0.61 0.97 44.34
N TYR A 346 -0.47 -0.21 44.94
CA TYR A 346 -0.85 -1.46 44.27
C TYR A 346 -2.34 -1.48 43.88
N ARG A 347 -3.22 -0.93 44.73
CA ARG A 347 -4.66 -0.82 44.41
C ARG A 347 -4.96 0.19 43.31
N GLN A 348 -4.16 1.24 43.16
CA GLN A 348 -4.35 2.29 42.15
C GLN A 348 -3.75 1.91 40.80
N ASP A 349 -2.51 1.41 40.80
CA ASP A 349 -1.76 1.04 39.59
C ASP A 349 -0.75 -0.08 39.93
N PRO A 350 -1.13 -1.35 39.71
CA PRO A 350 -0.24 -2.50 39.92
C PRO A 350 1.02 -2.46 39.05
N ASP A 351 0.93 -1.91 37.84
CA ASP A 351 2.04 -1.89 36.89
C ASP A 351 3.02 -0.76 37.20
N GLY A 352 2.51 0.42 37.59
CA GLY A 352 3.32 1.56 38.05
C GLY A 352 4.09 1.29 39.36
N LEU A 353 3.69 0.28 40.13
CA LEU A 353 4.43 -0.14 41.33
C LEU A 353 5.86 -0.62 40.99
N TRP A 354 6.05 -1.25 39.83
CA TRP A 354 7.37 -1.75 39.39
C TRP A 354 8.41 -0.63 39.22
N ASP A 355 7.95 0.55 38.83
CA ASP A 355 8.80 1.70 38.52
C ASP A 355 8.89 2.67 39.72
N THR A 356 8.25 2.32 40.84
CA THR A 356 8.38 3.09 42.08
C THR A 356 9.79 2.97 42.64
N ASP A 357 10.42 4.14 42.86
CA ASP A 357 11.73 4.23 43.51
C ASP A 357 11.61 3.82 45.00
N MET A 358 12.43 2.85 45.38
CA MET A 358 12.62 2.38 46.75
C MET A 358 14.10 2.57 47.07
N PHE A 359 14.46 3.58 47.86
CA PHE A 359 15.84 3.79 48.31
C PHE A 359 16.87 3.99 47.17
N GLY A 360 16.50 4.69 46.09
CA GLY A 360 17.40 5.03 44.98
C GLY A 360 17.52 3.96 43.89
N LYS A 361 16.66 2.92 43.93
CA LYS A 361 16.47 1.92 42.87
C LYS A 361 14.99 1.60 42.72
N SER A 362 14.53 1.31 41.50
CA SER A 362 13.15 0.85 41.33
C SER A 362 12.95 -0.57 41.84
N PHE A 363 11.71 -0.91 42.23
CA PHE A 363 11.36 -2.28 42.62
C PHE A 363 11.70 -3.30 41.52
N ARG A 364 11.49 -2.95 40.24
CA ARG A 364 11.90 -3.75 39.08
C ARG A 364 13.41 -4.03 39.06
N GLN A 365 14.24 -3.03 39.31
CA GLN A 365 15.69 -3.19 39.35
C GLN A 365 16.12 -4.12 40.48
N MET A 366 15.58 -3.94 41.70
CA MET A 366 15.87 -4.83 42.82
C MET A 366 15.44 -6.27 42.54
N ALA A 367 14.25 -6.46 41.96
CA ALA A 367 13.74 -7.78 41.62
C ALA A 367 14.61 -8.47 40.58
N GLN A 368 15.04 -7.74 39.55
CA GLN A 368 15.94 -8.26 38.53
C GLN A 368 17.31 -8.62 39.11
N GLU A 369 17.89 -7.79 39.98
CA GLU A 369 19.17 -8.06 40.64
C GLU A 369 19.09 -9.34 41.51
N GLU A 370 18.03 -9.50 42.30
CA GLU A 370 17.81 -10.70 43.11
C GLU A 370 17.54 -11.95 42.25
N MET A 371 16.79 -11.81 41.15
CA MET A 371 16.53 -12.91 40.23
C MET A 371 17.81 -13.36 39.50
N GLN A 372 18.67 -12.41 39.10
CA GLN A 372 19.96 -12.69 38.46
C GLN A 372 20.92 -13.44 39.38
N ARG A 373 20.83 -13.24 40.71
CA ARG A 373 21.61 -14.00 41.70
C ARG A 373 21.16 -15.45 41.81
N LYS A 374 19.88 -15.75 41.57
CA LYS A 374 19.29 -17.10 41.67
C LYS A 374 19.54 -17.93 40.41
N THR A 375 20.81 -18.17 40.12
CA THR A 375 21.22 -19.09 39.05
C THR A 375 21.79 -20.38 39.63
N MET A 376 21.51 -21.51 38.97
CA MET A 376 22.07 -22.78 39.39
C MET A 376 23.60 -22.75 39.24
N PRO A 377 24.40 -23.12 40.26
CA PRO A 377 25.85 -23.19 40.15
C PRO A 377 26.31 -24.21 39.08
N PRO A 378 27.46 -23.98 38.41
CA PRO A 378 27.92 -24.86 37.33
C PRO A 378 28.14 -26.32 37.78
N GLU A 379 28.61 -26.54 39.02
CA GLU A 379 28.73 -27.89 39.58
C GLU A 379 27.38 -28.62 39.72
N ALA A 380 26.34 -27.89 40.16
CA ALA A 380 25.00 -28.43 40.30
C ALA A 380 24.38 -28.76 38.93
N ARG A 381 24.62 -27.92 37.91
CA ARG A 381 24.20 -28.19 36.52
C ARG A 381 24.79 -29.51 36.01
N GLY A 382 26.10 -29.72 36.21
CA GLY A 382 26.76 -30.96 35.79
C GLY A 382 26.33 -32.20 36.58
N LYS A 383 25.99 -32.06 37.87
CA LYS A 383 25.40 -33.16 38.65
C LYS A 383 23.99 -33.51 38.14
N LEU A 384 23.15 -32.52 37.86
CA LEU A 384 21.80 -32.71 37.33
C LEU A 384 21.82 -33.36 35.95
N GLN A 385 22.68 -32.88 35.03
CA GLN A 385 22.85 -33.48 33.70
C GLN A 385 23.19 -34.97 33.82
N ARG A 386 24.21 -35.33 34.60
CA ARG A 386 24.62 -36.73 34.79
C ARG A 386 23.53 -37.59 35.44
N ALA A 387 22.75 -37.01 36.35
CA ALA A 387 21.62 -37.72 36.95
C ALA A 387 20.57 -38.04 35.88
N VAL A 388 20.18 -37.07 35.05
CA VAL A 388 19.24 -37.28 33.94
C VAL A 388 19.76 -38.30 32.94
N GLU A 389 21.04 -38.22 32.55
CA GLU A 389 21.68 -39.20 31.65
C GLU A 389 21.63 -40.62 32.22
N ARG A 390 21.88 -40.80 33.52
CA ARG A 390 21.77 -42.13 34.16
C ARG A 390 20.34 -42.63 34.20
N ILE A 391 19.37 -41.78 34.54
CA ILE A 391 17.95 -42.15 34.59
C ILE A 391 17.49 -42.67 33.23
N VAL A 392 17.83 -41.94 32.15
CA VAL A 392 17.46 -42.31 30.78
C VAL A 392 18.15 -43.61 30.34
N ASN A 393 19.44 -43.76 30.60
CA ASN A 393 20.21 -44.94 30.14
C ASN A 393 19.94 -46.21 30.96
N GLU A 394 19.70 -46.09 32.26
CA GLU A 394 19.50 -47.23 33.16
C GLU A 394 18.04 -47.70 33.20
N GLY A 395 17.08 -46.86 32.76
CA GLY A 395 15.66 -47.23 32.62
C GLY A 395 14.97 -47.57 33.95
N ARG A 396 15.55 -47.16 35.08
CA ARG A 396 15.01 -47.42 36.43
C ARG A 396 14.30 -46.17 36.94
N GLY A 397 12.99 -46.27 37.16
CA GLY A 397 12.12 -45.12 37.44
C GLY A 397 12.21 -44.46 38.82
N GLY A 398 13.07 -44.95 39.73
CA GLY A 398 13.21 -44.38 41.07
C GLY A 398 14.37 -43.39 41.15
N VAL A 399 14.09 -42.13 41.51
CA VAL A 399 15.12 -41.09 41.71
C VAL A 399 15.04 -40.56 43.14
N LEU A 400 16.15 -40.68 43.89
CA LEU A 400 16.33 -40.00 45.17
C LEU A 400 17.35 -38.88 44.98
N CYS A 401 16.90 -37.63 45.13
CA CYS A 401 17.77 -36.46 45.06
C CYS A 401 17.93 -35.87 46.47
N ILE A 402 19.18 -35.78 46.96
CA ILE A 402 19.50 -35.16 48.24
C ILE A 402 20.17 -33.82 47.94
N LEU A 403 19.53 -32.73 48.34
CA LEU A 403 20.11 -31.39 48.34
C LEU A 403 20.84 -31.21 49.66
N LEU A 404 22.11 -30.81 49.59
CA LEU A 404 22.99 -30.58 50.75
C LEU A 404 23.02 -29.10 51.13
#